data_AF-A0A7D9L396-F1
#
_entry.id   AF-A0A7D9L396-F1
#
_cell.length_a   1.000
_cell.length_b   1.000
_cell.length_c   1.000
_cell.angle_alpha   90.00
_cell.angle_beta   90.00
_cell.angle_gamma   90.00
#
_symmetry.space_group_name_H-M   'P 1'
#
loop_
_entity.id
_entity.type
_entity.pdbx_description
1 polymer ?
#
loop_
_entity_poly.entity_id
_entity_poly.type
_entity_poly.pdbx_seq_one_letter_code
_entity_poly.pdbx_strand_id
1 'polypeptide(L)'
;DSDEKEIDHQNIKPTLLLKNCLQAAAARIYDESAEVDRATKRIEILLKWLPEDNSQETEFSKILATRVHKLLRQQDENLCHKNHRLWVRDEALRQGHLQETGTFRKALWQKLSSIVSPMLSEVIAYCDQNHNLDLLGEEKEWKTRLWLTLINEEAITPLNYDSFTSPVSGRVRERALVSSTGVGYYFSGKFPFSWIIKDMVNVLLLQVGADPSKTLISLRGVFYSSPLGQLLKFAFEDKNIKEEAAMNYLNDFLHMMYKPVVEGELQLISDAVFAAAGKLHQSLYENEEFELDIPFIHFTYSLIQARLVNFSELVHAFPNLVQTILTKRDQLDVGEM
;
A
#
# COMPACT_ATOMS: atom_id res chain seq x y z
N ASP A 1 -29.05 -47.18 15.70
CA ASP A 1 -28.38 -47.13 14.38
C ASP A 1 -28.94 -46.01 13.53
N SER A 2 -28.31 -44.85 13.67
CA SER A 2 -28.44 -43.74 12.73
C SER A 2 -27.12 -42.99 12.78
N ASP A 3 -26.12 -43.56 12.11
CA ASP A 3 -24.90 -42.86 11.70
C ASP A 3 -25.31 -41.82 10.65
N GLU A 4 -25.76 -40.64 11.11
CA GLU A 4 -25.62 -39.43 10.31
C GLU A 4 -24.13 -39.12 10.22
N LYS A 5 -23.47 -39.70 9.21
CA LYS A 5 -22.19 -39.19 8.74
C LYS A 5 -22.41 -37.74 8.36
N GLU A 6 -21.93 -36.84 9.20
CA GLU A 6 -21.67 -35.44 8.90
C GLU A 6 -20.89 -35.42 7.57
N ILE A 7 -21.60 -35.12 6.48
CA ILE A 7 -20.98 -34.95 5.17
C ILE A 7 -20.17 -33.67 5.32
N ASP A 8 -18.87 -33.81 5.53
CA ASP A 8 -17.90 -32.73 5.36
C ASP A 8 -18.07 -32.23 3.92
N HIS A 9 -18.90 -31.20 3.76
CA HIS A 9 -19.03 -30.49 2.51
C HIS A 9 -17.62 -29.97 2.23
N GLN A 10 -16.92 -30.60 1.28
CA GLN A 10 -15.67 -30.10 0.72
C GLN A 10 -15.94 -28.73 0.08
N ASN A 11 -16.05 -27.72 0.93
CA ASN A 11 -16.22 -26.35 0.56
C ASN A 11 -14.95 -25.93 -0.16
N ILE A 12 -15.12 -25.23 -1.26
CA ILE A 12 -14.03 -24.58 -1.97
C ILE A 12 -13.28 -23.70 -0.96
N LYS A 13 -12.00 -23.99 -0.73
CA LYS A 13 -11.17 -23.12 0.09
C LYS A 13 -10.93 -21.79 -0.66
N PRO A 14 -11.22 -20.64 -0.04
CA PRO A 14 -11.01 -19.33 -0.67
C PRO A 14 -9.57 -19.12 -1.16
N THR A 15 -8.59 -19.60 -0.40
CA THR A 15 -7.16 -19.49 -0.69
C THR A 15 -6.77 -20.19 -2.01
N LEU A 16 -7.24 -21.42 -2.21
CA LEU A 16 -7.05 -22.16 -3.46
C LEU A 16 -7.75 -21.47 -4.64
N LEU A 17 -8.96 -20.91 -4.43
CA LEU A 17 -9.67 -20.15 -5.45
C LEU A 17 -8.88 -18.91 -5.87
N LEU A 18 -8.37 -18.12 -4.92
CA LEU A 18 -7.57 -16.94 -5.20
C LEU A 18 -6.31 -17.27 -6.00
N LYS A 19 -5.58 -18.32 -5.60
CA LYS A 19 -4.41 -18.80 -6.34
C LYS A 19 -4.75 -19.15 -7.79
N ASN A 20 -5.83 -19.91 -8.01
CA ASN A 20 -6.26 -20.29 -9.36
C ASN A 20 -6.71 -19.09 -10.20
N CYS A 21 -7.17 -18.02 -9.56
CA CYS A 21 -7.53 -16.77 -10.23
C CYS A 21 -6.33 -15.83 -10.42
N LEU A 22 -5.17 -16.08 -9.80
CA LEU A 22 -4.04 -15.14 -9.76
C LEU A 22 -3.57 -14.75 -11.16
N GLN A 23 -3.37 -15.72 -12.05
CA GLN A 23 -2.91 -15.45 -13.42
C GLN A 23 -3.92 -14.61 -14.21
N ALA A 24 -5.20 -14.97 -14.12
CA ALA A 24 -6.27 -14.22 -14.77
C ALA A 24 -6.45 -12.81 -14.18
N ALA A 25 -6.22 -12.65 -12.87
CA ALA A 25 -6.21 -11.36 -12.21
C ALA A 25 -5.01 -10.52 -12.64
N ALA A 26 -3.80 -11.08 -12.63
CA ALA A 26 -2.57 -10.40 -13.02
C ALA A 26 -2.63 -9.92 -14.48
N ALA A 27 -3.20 -10.71 -15.39
CA ALA A 27 -3.39 -10.32 -16.80
C ALA A 27 -4.30 -9.09 -16.99
N ARG A 28 -5.11 -8.73 -15.99
CA ARG A 28 -5.99 -7.55 -16.02
C ARG A 28 -5.31 -6.32 -15.44
N ILE A 29 -4.19 -6.49 -14.74
CA ILE A 29 -3.44 -5.39 -14.15
C ILE A 29 -2.60 -4.73 -15.24
N TYR A 30 -2.48 -3.41 -15.16
CA TYR A 30 -1.56 -2.67 -15.99
C TYR A 30 -0.95 -1.51 -15.24
N ASP A 31 0.26 -1.20 -15.65
CA ASP A 31 1.09 -0.14 -15.11
C ASP A 31 1.14 1.01 -16.09
N GLU A 32 1.20 2.23 -15.57
CA GLU A 32 1.66 3.37 -16.36
C GLU A 32 3.20 3.42 -16.44
N SER A 33 3.90 2.65 -15.58
CA SER A 33 5.35 2.49 -15.65
C SER A 33 5.74 1.63 -16.85
N ALA A 34 6.90 1.91 -17.45
CA ALA A 34 7.43 1.14 -18.58
C ALA A 34 8.13 -0.17 -18.16
N GLU A 35 7.95 -0.63 -16.92
CA GLU A 35 8.65 -1.82 -16.40
C GLU A 35 8.06 -3.10 -16.97
N VAL A 36 8.78 -3.70 -17.93
CA VAL A 36 8.31 -4.86 -18.70
C VAL A 36 8.07 -6.10 -17.84
N ASP A 37 8.85 -6.27 -16.76
CA ASP A 37 8.84 -7.48 -15.93
C ASP A 37 7.96 -7.39 -14.67
N ARG A 38 7.29 -6.24 -14.44
CA ARG A 38 6.53 -6.01 -13.20
C ARG A 38 5.41 -7.03 -13.00
N ALA A 39 4.70 -7.41 -14.07
CA ALA A 39 3.63 -8.40 -14.00
C ALA A 39 4.14 -9.78 -13.53
N THR A 40 5.30 -10.21 -14.04
CA THR A 40 5.95 -11.46 -13.65
C THR A 40 6.38 -11.40 -12.18
N LYS A 41 7.01 -10.30 -11.76
CA LYS A 41 7.45 -10.10 -10.37
C LYS A 41 6.30 -10.17 -9.38
N ARG A 42 5.14 -9.56 -9.69
CA ARG A 42 3.93 -9.67 -8.85
C ARG A 42 3.50 -11.11 -8.66
N ILE A 43 3.45 -11.88 -9.74
CA ILE A 43 3.04 -13.28 -9.71
C ILE A 43 4.02 -14.09 -8.84
N GLU A 44 5.32 -13.88 -9.00
CA GLU A 44 6.35 -14.55 -8.21
C GLU A 44 6.23 -14.26 -6.72
N ILE A 45 6.01 -12.99 -6.35
CA ILE A 45 5.76 -12.60 -4.95
C ILE A 45 4.49 -13.30 -4.45
N LEU A 46 3.37 -13.12 -5.14
CA LEU A 46 2.07 -13.61 -4.69
C LEU A 46 1.99 -15.14 -4.62
N LEU A 47 2.67 -15.87 -5.50
CA LEU A 47 2.74 -17.34 -5.45
C LEU A 47 3.46 -17.87 -4.20
N LYS A 48 4.45 -17.14 -3.67
CA LYS A 48 5.10 -17.48 -2.40
C LYS A 48 4.13 -17.40 -1.22
N TRP A 49 3.16 -16.48 -1.30
CA TRP A 49 2.20 -16.22 -0.23
C TRP A 49 0.84 -16.92 -0.45
N LEU A 50 0.61 -17.54 -1.61
CA LEU A 50 -0.60 -18.30 -1.97
C LEU A 50 -0.27 -19.79 -2.22
N PRO A 51 -0.21 -20.62 -1.16
CA PRO A 51 0.26 -22.01 -1.22
C PRO A 51 -0.69 -22.93 -2.00
N GLU A 52 -0.16 -24.05 -2.50
CA GLU A 52 -0.95 -25.10 -3.20
C GLU A 52 -1.67 -26.03 -2.24
N ASP A 53 -1.03 -26.35 -1.12
CA ASP A 53 -1.57 -27.33 -0.19
C ASP A 53 -2.55 -26.69 0.80
N ASN A 54 -3.69 -27.36 0.93
CA ASN A 54 -4.79 -27.02 1.81
C ASN A 54 -4.42 -26.95 3.30
N SER A 55 -3.25 -27.47 3.69
CA SER A 55 -2.74 -27.48 5.07
C SER A 55 -1.89 -26.25 5.45
N GLN A 56 -1.52 -25.40 4.48
CA GLN A 56 -0.49 -24.36 4.65
C GLN A 56 -1.01 -22.91 4.50
N GLU A 57 -2.27 -22.61 4.81
CA GLU A 57 -2.79 -21.24 4.64
C GLU A 57 -1.93 -20.19 5.37
N THR A 58 -1.36 -19.26 4.61
CA THR A 58 -0.58 -18.14 5.15
C THR A 58 -1.52 -17.07 5.71
N GLU A 59 -1.02 -16.24 6.62
CA GLU A 59 -1.74 -15.05 7.11
C GLU A 59 -2.17 -14.15 5.93
N PHE A 60 -1.25 -13.90 4.98
CA PHE A 60 -1.55 -13.17 3.75
C PHE A 60 -2.74 -13.75 2.99
N SER A 61 -2.77 -15.08 2.76
CA SER A 61 -3.83 -15.72 1.99
C SER A 61 -5.21 -15.56 2.65
N LYS A 62 -5.27 -15.59 3.99
CA LYS A 62 -6.50 -15.39 4.77
C LYS A 62 -6.97 -13.95 4.73
N ILE A 63 -6.05 -13.00 4.86
CA ILE A 63 -6.34 -11.57 4.72
C ILE A 63 -6.91 -11.34 3.32
N LEU A 64 -6.18 -11.72 2.27
CA LEU A 64 -6.61 -11.49 0.89
C LEU A 64 -7.98 -12.11 0.59
N ALA A 65 -8.24 -13.33 1.07
CA ALA A 65 -9.55 -13.98 0.96
C ALA A 65 -10.66 -13.17 1.65
N THR A 66 -10.39 -12.68 2.86
CA THR A 66 -11.34 -11.84 3.62
C THR A 66 -11.65 -10.55 2.89
N ARG A 67 -10.61 -9.86 2.38
CA ARG A 67 -10.72 -8.59 1.66
C ARG A 67 -11.51 -8.75 0.36
N VAL A 68 -11.17 -9.76 -0.45
CA VAL A 68 -11.89 -10.06 -1.70
C VAL A 68 -13.33 -10.48 -1.42
N HIS A 69 -13.56 -11.34 -0.43
CA HIS A 69 -14.92 -11.77 -0.05
C HIS A 69 -15.81 -10.60 0.36
N LYS A 70 -15.29 -9.66 1.16
CA LYS A 70 -16.03 -8.43 1.52
C LYS A 70 -16.45 -7.62 0.30
N LEU A 71 -15.53 -7.43 -0.66
CA LEU A 71 -15.81 -6.68 -1.88
C LEU A 71 -16.83 -7.40 -2.79
N LEU A 72 -16.78 -8.73 -2.87
CA LEU A 72 -17.77 -9.52 -3.59
C LEU A 72 -19.16 -9.44 -2.91
N ARG A 73 -19.20 -9.40 -1.58
CA ARG A 73 -20.45 -9.18 -0.85
C ARG A 73 -21.04 -7.80 -1.12
N GLN A 74 -20.22 -6.74 -1.12
CA GLN A 74 -20.66 -5.40 -1.51
C GLN A 74 -21.17 -5.36 -2.95
N GLN A 75 -20.51 -6.08 -3.86
CA GLN A 75 -20.98 -6.25 -5.24
C GLN A 75 -22.38 -6.85 -5.30
N ASP A 76 -22.62 -7.94 -4.57
CA ASP A 76 -23.93 -8.62 -4.54
C ASP A 76 -25.02 -7.72 -3.95
N GLU A 77 -24.70 -6.93 -2.92
CA GLU A 77 -25.62 -5.95 -2.30
C GLU A 77 -25.98 -4.83 -3.29
N ASN A 78 -25.01 -4.31 -4.05
CA ASN A 78 -25.23 -3.22 -5.02
C ASN A 78 -26.02 -3.63 -6.26
N LEU A 79 -26.03 -4.91 -6.64
CA LEU A 79 -26.74 -5.39 -7.83
C LEU A 79 -28.26 -5.52 -7.64
N CYS A 80 -28.78 -5.25 -6.44
CA CYS A 80 -30.15 -4.98 -5.97
C CYS A 80 -31.36 -5.78 -6.50
N HIS A 81 -31.28 -6.59 -7.56
CA HIS A 81 -32.45 -7.18 -8.22
C HIS A 81 -32.21 -8.52 -8.95
N LYS A 82 -30.99 -9.08 -8.95
CA LYS A 82 -30.75 -10.44 -9.46
C LYS A 82 -30.60 -11.40 -8.29
N ASN A 83 -31.26 -12.55 -8.38
CA ASN A 83 -31.21 -13.57 -7.33
C ASN A 83 -29.86 -14.30 -7.40
N HIS A 84 -28.77 -13.62 -7.02
CA HIS A 84 -27.39 -14.09 -7.09
C HIS A 84 -27.16 -15.40 -6.34
N ARG A 85 -28.03 -15.73 -5.38
CA ARG A 85 -28.08 -17.03 -4.69
C ARG A 85 -28.37 -18.21 -5.62
N LEU A 86 -28.91 -17.95 -6.81
CA LEU A 86 -29.26 -18.96 -7.81
C LEU A 86 -28.22 -19.05 -8.95
N TRP A 87 -27.03 -18.47 -8.79
CA TRP A 87 -26.00 -18.46 -9.85
C TRP A 87 -25.64 -19.86 -10.37
N VAL A 88 -25.67 -20.89 -9.52
CA VAL A 88 -25.44 -22.30 -9.93
C VAL A 88 -26.54 -22.78 -10.87
N ARG A 89 -27.81 -22.47 -10.56
CA ARG A 89 -28.96 -22.79 -11.41
C ARG A 89 -28.88 -22.02 -12.72
N ASP A 90 -28.58 -20.73 -12.65
CA ASP A 90 -28.48 -19.87 -13.82
C ASP A 90 -27.33 -20.34 -14.75
N GLU A 91 -26.24 -20.85 -14.18
CA GLU A 91 -25.14 -21.47 -14.94
C GLU A 91 -25.54 -22.82 -15.54
N ALA A 92 -26.31 -23.65 -14.82
CA ALA A 92 -26.84 -24.91 -15.35
C ALA A 92 -27.81 -24.70 -16.53
N LEU A 93 -28.58 -23.61 -16.51
CA LEU A 93 -29.52 -23.25 -17.57
C LEU A 93 -28.87 -22.52 -18.76
N ARG A 94 -27.58 -22.15 -18.64
CA ARG A 94 -26.85 -21.45 -19.70
C ARG A 94 -26.52 -22.43 -20.83
N GLN A 95 -27.23 -22.29 -21.95
CA GLN A 95 -27.02 -23.10 -23.15
C GLN A 95 -25.58 -22.92 -23.70
N GLY A 96 -24.97 -24.02 -24.17
CA GLY A 96 -23.64 -24.01 -24.82
C GLY A 96 -22.44 -24.09 -23.87
N HIS A 97 -22.49 -23.45 -22.68
CA HIS A 97 -21.33 -23.43 -21.75
C HIS A 97 -20.92 -24.82 -21.24
N LEU A 98 -21.88 -25.71 -20.98
CA LEU A 98 -21.56 -27.08 -20.56
C LEU A 98 -20.87 -27.89 -21.68
N GLN A 99 -21.21 -27.60 -22.94
CA GLN A 99 -20.60 -28.25 -24.11
C GLN A 99 -19.16 -27.74 -24.34
N GLU A 100 -18.90 -26.45 -24.12
CA GLU A 100 -17.57 -25.84 -24.24
C GLU A 100 -16.61 -26.26 -23.12
N THR A 101 -17.13 -26.44 -21.90
CA THR A 101 -16.33 -26.74 -20.72
C THR A 101 -16.16 -28.23 -20.45
N GLY A 102 -17.03 -29.08 -21.03
CA GLY A 102 -17.02 -30.54 -20.93
C GLY A 102 -17.65 -31.11 -19.66
N THR A 103 -17.50 -30.43 -18.51
CA THR A 103 -18.11 -30.86 -17.23
C THR A 103 -18.72 -29.70 -16.46
N PHE A 104 -19.79 -29.97 -15.72
CA PHE A 104 -20.48 -28.94 -14.95
C PHE A 104 -19.60 -28.35 -13.83
N ARG A 105 -18.77 -29.19 -13.19
CA ARG A 105 -17.79 -28.71 -12.20
C ARG A 105 -16.83 -27.68 -12.80
N LYS A 106 -16.32 -27.92 -14.01
CA LYS A 106 -15.44 -26.99 -14.71
C LYS A 106 -16.17 -25.70 -15.11
N ALA A 107 -17.42 -25.79 -15.55
CA ALA A 107 -18.26 -24.62 -15.83
C ALA A 107 -18.44 -23.73 -14.59
N LEU A 108 -18.81 -24.32 -13.44
CA LEU A 108 -18.93 -23.60 -12.17
C LEU A 108 -17.62 -22.96 -11.73
N TRP A 109 -16.50 -23.65 -11.96
CA TRP A 109 -15.17 -23.13 -11.61
C TRP A 109 -14.78 -21.93 -12.45
N GLN A 110 -14.98 -21.99 -13.77
CA GLN A 110 -14.76 -20.85 -14.65
C GLN A 110 -15.69 -19.68 -14.31
N LYS A 111 -16.95 -19.96 -13.95
CA LYS A 111 -17.89 -18.93 -13.49
C LYS A 111 -17.38 -18.23 -12.23
N LEU A 112 -16.94 -18.98 -11.22
CA LEU A 112 -16.35 -18.41 -10.01
C LEU A 112 -15.09 -17.60 -10.33
N SER A 113 -14.18 -18.14 -11.13
CA SER A 113 -12.98 -17.41 -11.55
C SER A 113 -13.31 -16.12 -12.30
N SER A 114 -14.35 -16.10 -13.13
CA SER A 114 -14.79 -14.88 -13.84
C SER A 114 -15.33 -13.78 -12.92
N ILE A 115 -15.82 -14.16 -11.73
CA ILE A 115 -16.33 -13.22 -10.71
C ILE A 115 -15.17 -12.74 -9.82
N VAL A 116 -14.30 -13.66 -9.39
CA VAL A 116 -13.21 -13.39 -8.45
C VAL A 116 -12.04 -12.66 -9.11
N SER A 117 -11.64 -13.03 -10.33
CA SER A 117 -10.44 -12.47 -10.98
C SER A 117 -10.47 -10.95 -11.15
N PRO A 118 -11.58 -10.32 -11.57
CA PRO A 118 -11.69 -8.86 -11.61
C PRO A 118 -11.47 -8.22 -10.24
N MET A 119 -12.08 -8.76 -9.19
CA MET A 119 -11.95 -8.19 -7.86
C MET A 119 -10.54 -8.36 -7.32
N LEU A 120 -9.98 -9.55 -7.48
CA LEU A 120 -8.61 -9.84 -7.09
C LEU A 120 -7.61 -8.93 -7.82
N SER A 121 -7.83 -8.62 -9.11
CA SER A 121 -6.96 -7.71 -9.86
C SER A 121 -6.94 -6.29 -9.29
N GLU A 122 -8.09 -5.78 -8.84
CA GLU A 122 -8.20 -4.45 -8.23
C GLU A 122 -7.52 -4.40 -6.85
N VAL A 123 -7.71 -5.45 -6.03
CA VAL A 123 -7.01 -5.55 -4.73
C VAL A 123 -5.49 -5.63 -4.93
N ILE A 124 -5.01 -6.45 -5.88
CA ILE A 124 -3.57 -6.54 -6.16
C ILE A 124 -3.03 -5.20 -6.68
N ALA A 125 -3.73 -4.55 -7.60
CA ALA A 125 -3.30 -3.27 -8.16
C ALA A 125 -3.21 -2.19 -7.08
N TYR A 126 -4.17 -2.14 -6.16
CA TYR A 126 -4.13 -1.25 -5.01
C TYR A 126 -2.95 -1.56 -4.07
N CYS A 127 -2.76 -2.84 -3.75
CA CYS A 127 -1.68 -3.29 -2.88
C CYS A 127 -0.28 -3.11 -3.50
N ASP A 128 -0.18 -2.97 -4.83
CA ASP A 128 1.09 -2.83 -5.52
C ASP A 128 1.46 -1.40 -5.91
N GLN A 129 0.66 -0.43 -5.49
CA GLN A 129 0.95 0.99 -5.65
C GLN A 129 2.36 1.32 -5.12
N ASN A 130 3.18 1.99 -5.92
CA ASN A 130 4.60 2.27 -5.63
C ASN A 130 5.43 1.01 -5.31
N HIS A 131 5.16 -0.11 -5.99
CA HIS A 131 5.84 -1.39 -5.79
C HIS A 131 5.71 -1.97 -4.38
N ASN A 132 4.65 -1.64 -3.65
CA ASN A 132 4.54 -1.99 -2.23
C ASN A 132 4.48 -3.50 -1.95
N LEU A 133 4.13 -4.35 -2.94
CA LEU A 133 4.25 -5.81 -2.78
C LEU A 133 5.70 -6.27 -2.64
N ASP A 134 6.68 -5.48 -3.08
CA ASP A 134 8.10 -5.85 -2.95
C ASP A 134 8.51 -5.96 -1.47
N LEU A 135 7.81 -5.24 -0.58
CA LEU A 135 8.02 -5.27 0.87
C LEU A 135 7.57 -6.60 1.52
N LEU A 136 6.79 -7.42 0.80
CA LEU A 136 6.39 -8.75 1.23
C LEU A 136 7.50 -9.76 0.97
N GLY A 137 8.13 -10.25 2.04
CA GLY A 137 9.25 -11.18 1.94
C GLY A 137 10.60 -10.49 1.68
N GLU A 138 10.71 -9.18 1.96
CA GLU A 138 12.01 -8.54 2.17
C GLU A 138 12.74 -9.17 3.37
N GLU A 139 14.07 -8.97 3.41
CA GLU A 139 14.94 -9.48 4.49
C GLU A 139 14.51 -9.01 5.89
N LYS A 140 13.78 -7.90 5.99
CA LYS A 140 13.34 -7.30 7.25
C LYS A 140 11.93 -7.76 7.61
N GLU A 141 11.83 -8.65 8.59
CA GLU A 141 10.57 -9.21 9.08
C GLU A 141 9.54 -8.13 9.49
N TRP A 142 10.00 -7.02 10.09
CA TRP A 142 9.13 -5.94 10.56
C TRP A 142 8.31 -5.32 9.43
N LYS A 143 8.87 -5.22 8.22
CA LYS A 143 8.18 -4.67 7.04
C LYS A 143 7.04 -5.57 6.61
N THR A 144 7.30 -6.87 6.51
CA THR A 144 6.26 -7.86 6.15
C THR A 144 5.16 -7.90 7.20
N ARG A 145 5.51 -7.91 8.50
CA ARG A 145 4.53 -7.90 9.60
C ARG A 145 3.67 -6.63 9.57
N LEU A 146 4.29 -5.46 9.41
CA LEU A 146 3.58 -4.19 9.31
C LEU A 146 2.67 -4.17 8.08
N TRP A 147 3.16 -4.63 6.94
CA TRP A 147 2.38 -4.74 5.70
C TRP A 147 1.11 -5.56 5.91
N LEU A 148 1.23 -6.78 6.45
CA LEU A 148 0.10 -7.67 6.73
C LEU A 148 -0.89 -7.04 7.71
N THR A 149 -0.38 -6.36 8.74
CA THR A 149 -1.22 -5.70 9.74
C THR A 149 -2.03 -4.55 9.10
N LEU A 150 -1.40 -3.72 8.27
CA LEU A 150 -2.05 -2.57 7.63
C LEU A 150 -3.10 -2.97 6.59
N ILE A 151 -2.87 -4.01 5.77
CA ILE A 151 -3.88 -4.46 4.80
C ILE A 151 -5.08 -5.14 5.48
N ASN A 152 -4.87 -5.73 6.65
CA ASN A 152 -5.92 -6.38 7.42
C ASN A 152 -6.82 -5.35 8.13
N GLU A 153 -6.25 -4.22 8.57
CA GLU A 153 -6.97 -3.19 9.29
C GLU A 153 -7.82 -2.32 8.36
N GLU A 154 -9.14 -2.54 8.36
CA GLU A 154 -10.04 -1.91 7.41
C GLU A 154 -10.19 -0.40 7.62
N ALA A 155 -10.01 0.07 8.85
CA ALA A 155 -10.08 1.49 9.17
C ALA A 155 -8.90 2.28 8.60
N ILE A 156 -7.76 1.60 8.37
CA ILE A 156 -6.54 2.20 7.82
C ILE A 156 -6.53 2.02 6.32
N THR A 157 -6.74 0.79 5.85
CA THR A 157 -6.76 0.48 4.43
C THR A 157 -8.20 0.16 4.01
N PRO A 158 -9.07 1.14 3.71
CA PRO A 158 -10.44 0.84 3.28
C PRO A 158 -10.45 0.45 1.80
N LEU A 159 -10.88 -0.79 1.50
CA LEU A 159 -11.19 -1.22 0.13
C LEU A 159 -12.71 -1.27 -0.01
N ASN A 160 -13.23 -0.51 -0.97
CA ASN A 160 -14.66 -0.42 -1.25
C ASN A 160 -14.94 -0.79 -2.70
N TYR A 161 -16.00 -1.56 -2.92
CA TYR A 161 -16.42 -2.00 -4.25
C TYR A 161 -16.58 -0.82 -5.22
N ASP A 162 -17.21 0.27 -4.78
CA ASP A 162 -17.51 1.42 -5.64
C ASP A 162 -16.25 2.08 -6.20
N SER A 163 -15.16 2.11 -5.43
CA SER A 163 -13.84 2.60 -5.87
C SER A 163 -13.24 1.76 -7.01
N PHE A 164 -13.73 0.55 -7.22
CA PHE A 164 -13.29 -0.39 -8.25
C PHE A 164 -14.22 -0.49 -9.45
N THR A 165 -15.31 0.26 -9.44
CA THR A 165 -16.25 0.29 -10.57
C THR A 165 -15.81 1.24 -11.67
N SER A 166 -16.24 0.94 -12.89
CA SER A 166 -16.20 1.88 -14.00
C SER A 166 -17.39 2.84 -13.86
N PRO A 167 -17.16 4.17 -13.90
CA PRO A 167 -18.24 5.15 -13.90
C PRO A 167 -19.23 4.97 -15.06
N VAL A 168 -18.79 4.33 -16.15
CA VAL A 168 -19.61 4.13 -17.35
C VAL A 168 -20.50 2.90 -17.23
N SER A 169 -19.96 1.77 -16.76
CA SER A 169 -20.68 0.48 -16.75
C SER A 169 -21.32 0.14 -15.41
N GLY A 170 -20.94 0.80 -14.31
CA GLY A 170 -21.36 0.45 -12.95
C GLY A 170 -20.88 -0.92 -12.47
N ARG A 171 -19.93 -1.53 -13.18
CA ARG A 171 -19.32 -2.83 -12.85
C ARG A 171 -17.83 -2.67 -12.59
N VAL A 172 -17.22 -3.67 -11.95
CA VAL A 172 -15.75 -3.74 -11.79
C VAL A 172 -15.07 -3.49 -13.12
N ARG A 173 -14.04 -2.64 -13.12
CA ARG A 173 -13.31 -2.27 -14.34
C ARG A 173 -12.72 -3.50 -15.03
N GLU A 174 -12.63 -3.41 -16.34
CA GLU A 174 -12.04 -4.48 -17.16
C GLU A 174 -10.53 -4.63 -16.91
N ARG A 175 -9.84 -3.51 -16.70
CA ARG A 175 -8.43 -3.47 -16.35
C ARG A 175 -8.22 -2.67 -15.06
N ALA A 176 -7.41 -3.22 -14.17
CA ALA A 176 -7.04 -2.59 -12.90
C ALA A 176 -5.74 -1.81 -13.09
N LEU A 177 -5.76 -0.50 -12.80
CA LEU A 177 -4.59 0.36 -12.92
C LEU A 177 -3.80 0.34 -11.62
N VAL A 178 -2.50 0.09 -11.69
CA VAL A 178 -1.59 0.36 -10.57
C VAL A 178 -1.19 1.83 -10.64
N SER A 179 -1.75 2.63 -9.74
CA SER A 179 -1.40 4.05 -9.65
C SER A 179 -0.06 4.26 -8.94
N SER A 180 0.60 5.39 -9.19
CA SER A 180 1.73 5.87 -8.41
C SER A 180 1.41 7.20 -7.74
N THR A 181 1.93 7.41 -6.53
CA THR A 181 1.80 8.70 -5.81
C THR A 181 3.02 9.59 -5.94
N GLY A 182 4.04 9.18 -6.71
CA GLY A 182 5.22 10.00 -6.94
C GLY A 182 4.89 11.27 -7.71
N VAL A 183 5.54 12.38 -7.37
CA VAL A 183 5.24 13.69 -8.00
C VAL A 183 5.86 13.77 -9.39
N GLY A 184 5.19 13.19 -10.39
CA GLY A 184 5.59 13.23 -11.79
C GLY A 184 6.66 12.21 -12.19
N TYR A 185 6.86 11.16 -11.38
CA TYR A 185 7.72 10.01 -11.67
C TYR A 185 7.35 8.82 -10.78
N TYR A 186 7.78 7.62 -11.15
CA TYR A 186 7.59 6.40 -10.36
C TYR A 186 8.70 6.22 -9.34
N PHE A 187 8.36 5.62 -8.20
CA PHE A 187 9.33 5.20 -7.19
C PHE A 187 8.91 3.87 -6.56
N SER A 188 9.90 3.15 -6.02
CA SER A 188 9.68 1.96 -5.20
C SER A 188 9.63 2.38 -3.74
N GLY A 189 8.48 2.19 -3.09
CA GLY A 189 8.30 2.52 -1.69
C GLY A 189 9.12 1.60 -0.77
N LYS A 190 9.65 2.16 0.30
CA LYS A 190 10.41 1.47 1.36
C LYS A 190 9.59 1.24 2.62
N PHE A 191 8.43 1.87 2.73
CA PHE A 191 7.55 1.78 3.88
C PHE A 191 6.16 1.22 3.47
N PRO A 192 5.61 0.23 4.21
CA PRO A 192 4.30 -0.35 3.89
C PRO A 192 3.17 0.69 3.85
N PHE A 193 2.44 0.77 2.73
CA PHE A 193 1.30 1.66 2.54
C PHE A 193 1.55 3.14 2.90
N SER A 194 2.76 3.66 2.62
CA SER A 194 3.17 5.02 3.00
C SER A 194 2.23 6.12 2.49
N TRP A 195 1.59 5.94 1.32
CA TRP A 195 0.63 6.91 0.78
C TRP A 195 -0.64 7.06 1.61
N ILE A 196 -1.13 5.95 2.19
CA ILE A 196 -2.30 5.96 3.07
C ILE A 196 -1.98 6.77 4.33
N ILE A 197 -0.84 6.46 4.94
CA ILE A 197 -0.37 7.12 6.16
C ILE A 197 -0.14 8.60 5.90
N LYS A 198 0.49 8.96 4.77
CA LYS A 198 0.67 10.36 4.36
C LYS A 198 -0.66 11.10 4.33
N ASP A 199 -1.67 10.56 3.66
CA ASP A 199 -2.93 11.26 3.49
C ASP A 199 -3.69 11.37 4.82
N MET A 200 -3.66 10.33 5.66
CA MET A 200 -4.24 10.37 7.02
C MET A 200 -3.56 11.43 7.89
N VAL A 201 -2.22 11.49 7.91
CA VAL A 201 -1.47 12.45 8.74
C VAL A 201 -1.63 13.88 8.20
N ASN A 202 -1.71 14.07 6.88
CA ASN A 202 -2.01 15.36 6.29
C ASN A 202 -3.37 15.90 6.73
N VAL A 203 -4.41 15.04 6.78
CA VAL A 203 -5.72 15.42 7.31
C VAL A 203 -5.62 15.83 8.78
N LEU A 204 -4.89 15.07 9.61
CA LEU A 204 -4.68 15.43 11.02
C LEU A 204 -3.91 16.75 11.19
N LEU A 205 -2.89 16.99 10.37
CA LEU A 205 -2.11 18.24 10.39
C LEU A 205 -2.99 19.46 10.12
N LEU A 206 -3.93 19.37 9.18
CA LEU A 206 -4.89 20.45 8.89
C LEU A 206 -5.82 20.75 10.08
N GLN A 207 -6.04 19.80 10.98
CA GLN A 207 -6.95 19.95 12.13
C GLN A 207 -6.29 20.61 13.35
N VAL A 208 -4.97 20.47 13.53
CA VAL A 208 -4.27 20.86 14.78
C VAL A 208 -3.85 22.34 14.85
N GLY A 209 -4.25 23.18 13.89
CA GLY A 209 -4.04 24.63 13.93
C GLY A 209 -2.60 25.09 13.67
N ALA A 210 -2.41 26.42 13.62
CA ALA A 210 -1.24 27.05 13.00
C ALA A 210 -0.13 27.52 13.96
N ASP A 211 -0.26 27.37 15.29
CA ASP A 211 0.80 27.76 16.24
C ASP A 211 1.90 26.69 16.29
N PRO A 212 3.07 26.91 15.64
CA PRO A 212 4.07 25.86 15.46
C PRO A 212 4.61 25.30 16.78
N SER A 213 4.61 26.11 17.84
CA SER A 213 5.09 25.71 19.17
C SER A 213 4.21 24.62 19.82
N LYS A 214 2.94 24.53 19.40
CA LYS A 214 1.98 23.55 19.90
C LYS A 214 1.55 22.54 18.84
N THR A 215 1.63 22.90 17.56
CA THR A 215 1.18 22.06 16.44
C THR A 215 1.81 20.68 16.48
N LEU A 216 3.12 20.54 16.74
CA LEU A 216 3.77 19.23 16.79
C LEU A 216 3.24 18.36 17.95
N ILE A 217 3.11 18.94 19.14
CA ILE A 217 2.61 18.25 20.33
C ILE A 217 1.16 17.82 20.11
N SER A 218 0.33 18.73 19.61
CA SER A 218 -1.07 18.44 19.27
C SER A 218 -1.15 17.35 18.20
N LEU A 219 -0.37 17.44 17.12
CA LEU A 219 -0.34 16.45 16.04
C LEU A 219 0.04 15.06 16.56
N ARG A 220 1.12 14.97 17.34
CA ARG A 220 1.51 13.71 18.00
C ARG A 220 0.38 13.18 18.89
N GLY A 221 -0.26 14.06 19.66
CA GLY A 221 -1.40 13.72 20.52
C GLY A 221 -2.56 13.08 19.77
N VAL A 222 -3.07 13.73 18.71
CA VAL A 222 -4.17 13.16 17.90
C VAL A 222 -3.72 11.94 17.09
N PHE A 223 -2.51 11.97 16.51
CA PHE A 223 -1.99 10.85 15.73
C PHE A 223 -1.86 9.59 16.58
N TYR A 224 -1.14 9.65 17.70
CA TYR A 224 -0.96 8.47 18.56
C TYR A 224 -2.23 8.09 19.31
N SER A 225 -3.26 8.92 19.33
CA SER A 225 -4.59 8.55 19.83
C SER A 225 -5.47 7.88 18.75
N SER A 226 -5.06 7.91 17.48
CA SER A 226 -5.75 7.24 16.37
C SER A 226 -5.43 5.74 16.32
N PRO A 227 -6.29 4.90 15.70
CA PRO A 227 -6.02 3.47 15.49
C PRO A 227 -4.68 3.21 14.79
N LEU A 228 -4.34 4.01 13.77
CA LEU A 228 -3.06 3.91 13.06
C LEU A 228 -1.88 4.22 13.98
N GLY A 229 -1.94 5.31 14.73
CA GLY A 229 -0.84 5.70 15.62
C GLY A 229 -0.61 4.69 16.74
N GLN A 230 -1.68 4.11 17.30
CA GLN A 230 -1.57 3.01 18.27
C GLN A 230 -0.90 1.79 17.63
N LEU A 231 -1.37 1.35 16.46
CA LEU A 231 -0.78 0.22 15.72
C LEU A 231 0.72 0.44 15.48
N LEU A 232 1.12 1.60 14.99
CA LEU A 232 2.53 1.90 14.73
C LEU A 232 3.37 2.00 16.00
N LYS A 233 2.79 2.47 17.11
CA LYS A 233 3.46 2.49 18.40
C LYS A 233 3.84 1.08 18.86
N PHE A 234 2.96 0.09 18.67
CA PHE A 234 3.26 -1.31 18.96
C PHE A 234 4.21 -1.93 17.92
N ALA A 235 4.11 -1.54 16.65
CA ALA A 235 4.99 -2.06 15.61
C ALA A 235 6.46 -1.63 15.79
N PHE A 236 6.70 -0.49 16.45
CA PHE A 236 8.01 0.15 16.56
C PHE A 236 8.49 0.28 18.03
N GLU A 237 8.27 -0.76 18.85
CA GLU A 237 8.80 -0.82 20.22
C GLU A 237 10.34 -0.88 20.26
N ASP A 238 10.97 -1.49 19.25
CA ASP A 238 12.43 -1.51 19.09
C ASP A 238 12.93 -0.19 18.47
N LYS A 239 13.89 0.45 19.13
CA LYS A 239 14.44 1.75 18.71
C LYS A 239 15.08 1.71 17.32
N ASN A 240 15.82 0.66 16.98
CA ASN A 240 16.46 0.56 15.66
C ASN A 240 15.42 0.40 14.56
N ILE A 241 14.37 -0.40 14.81
CA ILE A 241 13.25 -0.54 13.87
C ILE A 241 12.55 0.81 13.70
N LYS A 242 12.33 1.54 14.80
CA LYS A 242 11.67 2.86 14.76
C LYS A 242 12.46 3.88 13.94
N GLU A 243 13.77 3.95 14.13
CA GLU A 243 14.66 4.83 13.36
C GLU A 243 14.67 4.46 11.88
N GLU A 244 14.83 3.17 11.55
CA GLU A 244 14.78 2.68 10.16
C GLU A 244 13.41 2.97 9.52
N ALA A 245 12.32 2.75 10.25
CA ALA A 245 10.96 2.99 9.81
C ALA A 245 10.72 4.49 9.55
N ALA A 246 11.20 5.38 10.42
CA ALA A 246 11.11 6.82 10.21
C ALA A 246 11.86 7.26 8.94
N MET A 247 13.05 6.72 8.70
CA MET A 247 13.83 7.04 7.50
C MET A 247 13.24 6.46 6.21
N ASN A 248 12.73 5.22 6.25
CA ASN A 248 12.01 4.61 5.13
C ASN A 248 10.74 5.41 4.81
N TYR A 249 10.01 5.86 5.85
CA TYR A 249 8.84 6.71 5.67
C TYR A 249 9.21 8.10 5.11
N LEU A 250 10.26 8.75 5.63
CA LEU A 250 10.74 10.03 5.11
C LEU A 250 11.08 9.94 3.63
N ASN A 251 11.77 8.86 3.22
CA ASN A 251 12.11 8.63 1.81
C ASN A 251 10.84 8.59 0.94
N ASP A 252 9.89 7.72 1.26
CA ASP A 252 8.62 7.59 0.52
C ASP A 252 7.82 8.90 0.53
N PHE A 253 7.74 9.55 1.69
CA PHE A 253 7.04 10.82 1.85
C PHE A 253 7.59 11.88 0.90
N LEU A 254 8.92 12.00 0.79
CA LEU A 254 9.54 12.98 -0.11
C LEU A 254 9.28 12.66 -1.59
N HIS A 255 9.28 11.39 -1.98
CA HIS A 255 8.88 11.00 -3.34
C HIS A 255 7.45 11.45 -3.69
N MET A 256 6.56 11.52 -2.69
CA MET A 256 5.17 11.97 -2.83
C MET A 256 4.96 13.48 -2.65
N MET A 257 5.98 14.22 -2.25
CA MET A 257 5.88 15.65 -1.92
C MET A 257 6.80 16.54 -2.75
N TYR A 258 7.87 15.99 -3.32
CA TYR A 258 8.90 16.75 -4.03
C TYR A 258 9.24 16.08 -5.37
N LYS A 259 9.32 16.88 -6.44
CA LYS A 259 9.71 16.42 -7.77
C LYS A 259 11.19 16.78 -8.04
N PRO A 260 12.12 15.81 -7.95
CA PRO A 260 13.50 16.05 -8.36
C PRO A 260 13.59 16.24 -9.87
N VAL A 261 14.54 17.07 -10.27
CA VAL A 261 14.88 17.40 -11.67
C VAL A 261 16.24 16.82 -12.03
N VAL A 262 17.13 16.72 -11.04
CA VAL A 262 18.48 16.18 -11.20
C VAL A 262 18.75 15.08 -10.17
N GLU A 263 19.68 14.19 -10.51
CA GLU A 263 20.13 13.13 -9.62
C GLU A 263 20.77 13.71 -8.34
N GLY A 264 20.50 13.08 -7.20
CA GLY A 264 21.00 13.49 -5.89
C GLY A 264 20.17 14.58 -5.20
N GLU A 265 19.19 15.18 -5.89
CA GLU A 265 18.38 16.26 -5.32
C GLU A 265 17.55 15.80 -4.11
N LEU A 266 16.86 14.65 -4.21
CA LEU A 266 16.09 14.09 -3.09
C LEU A 266 16.95 13.80 -1.85
N GLN A 267 18.22 13.44 -2.03
CA GLN A 267 19.14 13.21 -0.91
C GLN A 267 19.36 14.51 -0.15
N LEU A 268 19.65 15.62 -0.86
CA LEU A 268 19.78 16.93 -0.23
C LEU A 268 18.49 17.39 0.45
N ILE A 269 17.32 17.13 -0.13
CA ILE A 269 16.03 17.45 0.49
C ILE A 269 15.82 16.62 1.76
N SER A 270 16.16 15.32 1.73
CA SER A 270 16.09 14.44 2.90
C SER A 270 17.00 14.95 4.02
N ASP A 271 18.25 15.29 3.71
CA ASP A 271 19.20 15.86 4.67
C ASP A 271 18.67 17.18 5.25
N ALA A 272 18.09 18.04 4.40
CA ALA A 272 17.54 19.33 4.82
C ALA A 272 16.34 19.18 5.76
N VAL A 273 15.44 18.23 5.49
CA VAL A 273 14.30 17.92 6.38
C VAL A 273 14.81 17.36 7.71
N PHE A 274 15.76 16.42 7.68
CA PHE A 274 16.32 15.83 8.89
C PHE A 274 17.04 16.88 9.75
N ALA A 275 17.88 17.72 9.14
CA ALA A 275 18.57 18.80 9.85
C ALA A 275 17.61 19.87 10.38
N ALA A 276 16.53 20.18 9.65
CA ALA A 276 15.49 21.09 10.13
C ALA A 276 14.75 20.50 11.33
N ALA A 277 14.40 19.21 11.30
CA ALA A 277 13.77 18.51 12.42
C ALA A 277 14.69 18.51 13.66
N GLY A 278 15.98 18.25 13.48
CA GLY A 278 16.96 18.30 14.58
C GLY A 278 17.06 19.69 15.24
N LYS A 279 17.07 20.76 14.44
CA LYS A 279 17.05 22.15 14.96
C LYS A 279 15.74 22.48 15.68
N LEU A 280 14.61 22.05 15.13
CA LEU A 280 13.30 22.23 15.78
C LEU A 280 13.26 21.48 17.11
N HIS A 281 13.77 20.24 17.15
CA HIS A 281 13.86 19.46 18.37
C HIS A 281 14.66 20.16 19.46
N GLN A 282 15.86 20.65 19.13
CA GLN A 282 16.68 21.42 20.07
C GLN A 282 15.94 22.65 20.63
N SER A 283 15.12 23.32 19.82
CA SER A 283 14.35 24.49 20.27
C SER A 283 13.11 24.16 21.11
N LEU A 284 12.54 22.97 20.94
CA LEU A 284 11.29 22.56 21.62
C LEU A 284 11.55 21.67 22.84
N TYR A 285 12.64 20.91 22.84
CA TYR A 285 12.95 19.84 23.79
C TYR A 285 14.45 19.84 24.16
N GLU A 286 14.88 20.85 24.93
CA GLU A 286 16.31 21.12 25.25
C GLU A 286 17.05 19.95 25.95
N ASN A 287 16.37 18.90 26.43
CA ASN A 287 16.97 17.78 27.17
C ASN A 287 16.47 16.38 26.76
N GLU A 288 15.85 16.26 25.59
CA GLU A 288 15.39 14.96 25.07
C GLU A 288 16.27 14.48 23.91
N GLU A 289 16.42 13.17 23.76
CA GLU A 289 17.10 12.61 22.58
C GLU A 289 16.29 12.93 21.32
N PHE A 290 16.97 13.34 20.25
CA PHE A 290 16.29 13.63 18.99
C PHE A 290 15.68 12.36 18.41
N GLU A 291 14.37 12.40 18.19
CA GLU A 291 13.65 11.30 17.60
C GLU A 291 12.76 11.80 16.47
N LEU A 292 13.02 11.30 15.27
CA LEU A 292 12.20 11.55 14.11
C LEU A 292 11.06 10.53 14.07
N ASP A 293 9.82 11.02 14.01
CA ASP A 293 8.63 10.21 13.82
C ASP A 293 7.75 10.77 12.70
N ILE A 294 6.74 10.00 12.32
CA ILE A 294 5.85 10.33 11.20
C ILE A 294 5.20 11.71 11.37
N PRO A 295 4.58 12.06 12.52
CA PRO A 295 4.09 13.42 12.77
C PRO A 295 5.16 14.51 12.56
N PHE A 296 6.37 14.29 13.07
CA PHE A 296 7.44 15.28 13.00
C PHE A 296 7.96 15.48 11.57
N ILE A 297 7.97 14.44 10.74
CA ILE A 297 8.29 14.55 9.31
C ILE A 297 7.30 15.50 8.61
N HIS A 298 6.00 15.28 8.80
CA HIS A 298 4.96 16.12 8.20
C HIS A 298 5.02 17.57 8.68
N PHE A 299 5.17 17.77 9.98
CA PHE A 299 5.28 19.10 10.58
C PHE A 299 6.54 19.83 10.11
N THR A 300 7.69 19.16 10.10
CA THR A 300 8.94 19.79 9.65
C THR A 300 8.86 20.19 8.19
N TYR A 301 8.34 19.29 7.34
CA TYR A 301 8.18 19.57 5.92
C TYR A 301 7.27 20.78 5.69
N SER A 302 6.14 20.89 6.39
CA SER A 302 5.21 22.01 6.22
C SER A 302 5.84 23.37 6.56
N LEU A 303 6.77 23.41 7.51
CA LEU A 303 7.50 24.63 7.87
C LEU A 303 8.56 25.04 6.82
N ILE A 304 9.20 24.07 6.18
CA ILE A 304 10.30 24.37 5.24
C ILE A 304 9.86 24.32 3.77
N GLN A 305 8.62 23.94 3.47
CA GLN A 305 8.12 23.72 2.11
C GLN A 305 8.42 24.91 1.18
N ALA A 306 8.16 26.15 1.60
CA ALA A 306 8.45 27.34 0.80
C ALA A 306 9.95 27.48 0.45
N ARG A 307 10.85 27.08 1.36
CA ARG A 307 12.29 27.08 1.10
C ARG A 307 12.70 25.99 0.11
N LEU A 308 12.04 24.83 0.16
CA LEU A 308 12.28 23.74 -0.79
C LEU A 308 11.80 24.10 -2.20
N VAL A 309 10.69 24.85 -2.32
CA VAL A 309 10.24 25.39 -3.62
C VAL A 309 11.30 26.34 -4.20
N ASN A 310 11.80 27.30 -3.40
CA ASN A 310 12.86 28.20 -3.85
C ASN A 310 14.14 27.44 -4.25
N PHE A 311 14.48 26.37 -3.51
CA PHE A 311 15.61 25.52 -3.87
C PHE A 311 15.39 24.81 -5.21
N SER A 312 14.19 24.26 -5.45
CA SER A 312 13.84 23.66 -6.73
C SER A 312 13.99 24.65 -7.89
N GLU A 313 13.54 25.90 -7.71
CA GLU A 313 13.71 26.96 -8.72
C GLU A 313 15.19 27.27 -9.00
N LEU A 314 16.02 27.31 -7.95
CA LEU A 314 17.47 27.48 -8.10
C LEU A 314 18.12 26.32 -8.82
N VAL A 315 17.72 25.07 -8.53
CA VAL A 315 18.24 23.88 -9.21
C VAL A 315 17.84 23.87 -10.69
N HIS A 316 16.61 24.30 -11.02
CA HIS A 316 16.20 24.47 -12.41
C HIS A 316 17.06 25.50 -13.15
N ALA A 317 17.41 26.62 -12.50
CA ALA A 317 18.27 27.64 -13.09
C ALA A 317 19.75 27.20 -13.17
N PHE A 318 20.22 26.42 -12.20
CA PHE A 318 21.61 25.99 -12.07
C PHE A 318 21.73 24.48 -11.73
N PRO A 319 21.56 23.57 -12.71
CA PRO A 319 21.51 22.13 -12.45
C PRO A 319 22.75 21.55 -11.73
N ASN A 320 23.94 22.11 -11.99
CA ASN A 320 25.20 21.69 -11.37
C ASN A 320 25.29 22.03 -9.87
N LEU A 321 24.34 22.81 -9.33
CA LEU A 321 24.30 23.20 -7.94
C LEU A 321 24.21 21.97 -7.01
N VAL A 322 23.37 20.99 -7.37
CA VAL A 322 23.16 19.78 -6.55
C VAL A 322 24.46 19.02 -6.37
N GLN A 323 25.16 18.72 -7.47
CA GLN A 323 26.44 18.00 -7.42
C GLN A 323 27.51 18.77 -6.66
N THR A 324 27.52 20.11 -6.78
CA THR A 324 28.44 20.96 -6.03
C THR A 324 28.18 20.89 -4.52
N ILE A 325 26.92 20.89 -4.10
CA ILE A 325 26.54 20.79 -2.68
C ILE A 325 26.89 19.40 -2.14
N LEU A 326 26.56 18.33 -2.87
CA LEU A 326 26.88 16.96 -2.47
C LEU A 326 28.39 16.75 -2.30
N THR A 327 29.19 17.20 -3.28
CA THR A 327 30.66 17.10 -3.18
C THR A 327 31.20 17.83 -1.95
N LYS A 328 30.68 19.01 -1.62
CA LYS A 328 31.09 19.76 -0.43
C LYS A 328 30.65 19.11 0.87
N ARG A 329 29.45 18.53 0.89
CA ARG A 329 28.93 17.76 2.03
C ARG A 329 29.87 16.59 2.32
N ASP A 330 30.18 15.78 1.31
CA ASP A 330 31.05 14.60 1.47
C ASP A 330 32.46 15.00 1.96
N GLN A 331 32.98 16.16 1.53
CA GLN A 331 34.25 16.69 2.03
C GLN A 331 34.22 17.11 3.50
N LEU A 332 33.08 17.60 4.00
CA LEU A 332 32.90 17.96 5.39
C LEU A 332 32.74 16.70 6.27
N ASP A 333 31.97 15.71 5.81
CA ASP A 333 31.78 14.45 6.52
C ASP A 333 33.10 13.65 6.67
N VAL A 334 34.01 13.74 5.68
CA VAL A 334 35.34 13.09 5.72
C VAL A 334 36.35 13.86 6.60
N GLY A 335 36.15 15.16 6.83
CA GLY A 335 37.03 15.99 7.66
C GLY A 335 36.74 15.93 9.17
N GLU A 336 35.62 15.32 9.57
CA GLU A 336 35.21 15.11 10.97
C GLU A 336 35.47 13.68 11.49
N MET A 337 36.02 12.79 10.66
CA MET A 337 36.66 11.52 11.09
C MET A 337 38.15 11.69 11.30
#